data_AF-A0A485M5Z4-F1
#
_entry.id   AF-A0A485M5Z4-F1
#
_cell.length_a   1.000
_cell.length_b   1.000
_cell.length_c   1.000
_cell.angle_alpha   90.00
_cell.angle_beta   90.00
_cell.angle_gamma   90.00
#
_symmetry.space_group_name_H-M   'P 1'
#
loop_
_entity.id
_entity.type
_entity.pdbx_description
1 polymer ?
#
loop_
_entity_poly.entity_id
_entity_poly.type
_entity_poly.pdbx_seq_one_letter_code
_entity_poly.pdbx_strand_id
1 'polypeptide(L)' 'MKKQERAQYTMRLDSNLMKRIKILAIEEGKKTNNVIEEALNDLLRKYDISPSRDEESS' A
#
# COMPACT_ATOMS: atom_id res chain seq x y z
N MET A 1 -9.15 8.67 18.38
CA MET A 1 -8.42 7.98 17.29
C MET A 1 -7.99 9.04 16.28
N LYS A 2 -6.69 9.21 16.02
CA LYS A 2 -6.23 10.15 14.98
C LYS A 2 -6.72 9.65 13.62
N LYS A 3 -7.38 10.51 12.85
CA LYS A 3 -7.83 10.20 11.49
C LYS A 3 -6.58 10.13 10.62
N GLN A 4 -6.31 8.98 9.99
CA GLN A 4 -5.24 8.90 9.00
C GLN A 4 -5.62 9.77 7.79
N GLU A 5 -4.72 10.66 7.40
CA GLU A 5 -4.83 11.38 6.13
C GLU A 5 -4.65 10.38 4.99
N ARG A 6 -5.54 10.43 4.00
CA ARG A 6 -5.50 9.56 2.82
C ARG A 6 -5.39 10.44 1.58
N ALA A 7 -4.39 10.18 0.75
CA ALA A 7 -4.22 10.81 -0.54
C ALA A 7 -4.73 9.89 -1.67
N GLN A 8 -5.22 10.47 -2.76
CA GLN A 8 -5.52 9.69 -3.97
C GLN A 8 -4.22 9.32 -4.69
N TYR A 9 -4.12 8.08 -5.14
CA TYR A 9 -2.98 7.60 -5.92
C TYR A 9 -3.47 6.80 -7.12
N THR A 10 -3.14 7.27 -8.32
CA THR A 10 -3.52 6.65 -9.58
C THR A 10 -2.31 5.97 -10.20
N MET A 11 -2.43 4.68 -10.53
CA MET A 11 -1.36 3.92 -11.17
C MET A 11 -1.89 2.99 -12.26
N ARG A 12 -1.03 2.67 -13.22
CA ARG A 12 -1.28 1.62 -14.22
C ARG A 12 -0.58 0.34 -13.76
N LEU A 13 -1.34 -0.73 -13.62
CA LEU A 13 -0.85 -2.05 -13.27
C LEU A 13 -1.13 -3.04 -14.39
N ASP A 14 -0.32 -4.09 -14.44
CA ASP A 14 -0.63 -5.24 -15.30
C ASP A 14 -2.04 -5.79 -14.99
N SER A 15 -2.76 -6.16 -16.05
CA SER A 15 -4.14 -6.59 -15.97
C SER A 15 -4.32 -7.91 -15.21
N ASN A 16 -3.36 -8.84 -15.33
CA ASN A 16 -3.41 -10.11 -14.61
C ASN A 16 -3.04 -9.92 -13.14
N LEU A 17 -2.05 -9.08 -12.85
CA LEU A 17 -1.74 -8.68 -11.49
C LEU A 17 -2.96 -8.07 -10.78
N MET A 18 -3.65 -7.13 -11.43
CA MET A 18 -4.86 -6.50 -10.89
C MET A 18 -5.95 -7.53 -10.57
N LYS A 19 -6.18 -8.53 -11.45
CA LYS A 19 -7.14 -9.61 -11.20
C LYS A 19 -6.76 -10.43 -9.96
N ARG A 20 -5.48 -10.82 -9.86
CA ARG A 20 -4.98 -11.61 -8.72
C ARG A 20 -5.13 -10.88 -7.39
N ILE A 21 -4.81 -9.58 -7.36
CA ILE A 21 -4.97 -8.75 -6.15
C ILE A 21 -6.45 -8.65 -5.75
N LYS A 22 -7.37 -8.50 -6.72
CA LYS A 22 -8.80 -8.47 -6.43
C LYS A 22 -9.31 -9.79 -5.84
N ILE A 23 -8.88 -10.92 -6.38
CA ILE A 23 -9.22 -12.25 -5.83
C ILE A 23 -8.71 -12.37 -4.40
N LEU A 24 -7.44 -12.04 -4.16
CA LEU A 24 -6.84 -12.05 -2.82
C LEU A 24 -7.62 -11.17 -1.84
N ALA A 25 -8.03 -9.98 -2.27
CA ALA A 25 -8.81 -9.08 -1.43
C ALA A 25 -10.18 -9.67 -1.04
N ILE A 26 -10.83 -10.41 -1.95
CA ILE A 26 -12.09 -11.11 -1.68
C ILE A 26 -11.87 -12.25 -0.69
N GLU A 27 -10.84 -13.08 -0.91
CA GLU A 27 -10.50 -14.21 -0.03
C GLU A 27 -10.21 -13.77 1.40
N GLU A 28 -9.51 -12.64 1.56
CA GLU A 28 -9.17 -12.06 2.86
C GLU A 28 -10.26 -11.18 3.48
N GLY A 29 -11.37 -10.93 2.76
CA GLY A 29 -12.43 -10.00 3.20
C GLY A 29 -11.97 -8.55 3.35
N LYS A 30 -10.94 -8.14 2.57
CA LYS A 30 -10.32 -6.80 2.61
C LYS A 30 -10.70 -5.97 1.38
N LYS A 31 -10.52 -4.65 1.49
CA LYS A 31 -10.54 -3.77 0.30
C LYS A 31 -9.25 -3.97 -0.48
N THR A 32 -9.34 -3.95 -1.81
CA THR A 32 -8.16 -4.06 -2.71
C THR A 32 -7.09 -3.02 -2.37
N ASN A 33 -7.46 -1.79 -2.04
CA ASN A 33 -6.52 -0.76 -1.62
C ASN A 33 -5.75 -1.14 -0.35
N ASN A 34 -6.40 -1.79 0.63
CA ASN A 34 -5.72 -2.21 1.85
C ASN A 34 -4.66 -3.28 1.54
N VAL A 35 -4.96 -4.23 0.64
CA VAL A 35 -4.01 -5.26 0.21
C VAL A 35 -2.81 -4.63 -0.51
N ILE A 36 -3.06 -3.63 -1.35
CA ILE A 36 -1.99 -2.89 -2.03
C ILE A 36 -1.15 -2.10 -1.02
N GLU A 37 -1.79 -1.38 -0.09
CA GLU A 37 -1.10 -0.64 0.97
C GLU A 37 -0.24 -1.56 1.85
N GLU A 38 -0.74 -2.74 2.22
CA GLU A 38 0.03 -3.76 2.95
C GLU A 38 1.30 -4.16 2.17
N ALA A 39 1.15 -4.51 0.88
CA ALA A 39 2.27 -4.88 0.03
C ALA A 39 3.30 -3.75 -0.17
N LEU A 40 2.83 -2.50 -0.30
CA LEU A 40 3.71 -1.33 -0.39
C LEU A 40 4.45 -1.08 0.92
N ASN A 41 3.80 -1.23 2.07
CA ASN A 41 4.47 -1.11 3.37
C ASN A 41 5.53 -2.18 3.58
N ASP A 42 5.24 -3.44 3.22
CA ASP A 42 6.22 -4.52 3.29
C ASP A 42 7.41 -4.29 2.34
N LEU A 43 7.15 -3.71 1.16
CA LEU A 43 8.20 -3.26 0.26
C LEU A 43 9.08 -2.17 0.91
N LEU A 44 8.48 -1.12 1.50
CA LEU A 44 9.24 -0.04 2.14
C LEU A 44 10.08 -0.55 3.32
N ARG A 45 9.52 -1.45 4.14
CA ARG A 45 10.24 -2.12 5.24
C ARG A 45 11.44 -2.91 4.72
N LYS A 46 11.30 -3.61 3.60
CA LYS A 46 12.40 -4.36 2.97
C LYS A 46 13.58 -3.45 2.60
N TYR A 47 13.31 -2.19 2.27
CA TYR A 47 14.34 -1.19 1.95
C TYR A 47 14.69 -0.27 3.13
N ASP A 48 14.18 -0.53 4.34
CA ASP A 48 14.37 0.29 5.54
C ASP A 48 14.03 1.78 5.32
N ILE A 49 13.04 2.03 4.47
CA ILE A 49 12.49 3.37 4.23
C ILE A 49 11.38 3.58 5.27
N SER A 50 11.76 4.15 6.41
CA SER A 50 10.81 4.59 7.44
C SER A 50 10.43 6.05 7.21
N PRO A 51 9.16 6.44 7.36
CA PRO A 51 8.76 7.86 7.32
C PRO A 51 9.47 8.72 8.38
N SER A 52 10.11 8.10 9.38
CA SER A 52 10.89 8.81 10.40
C SER A 52 12.31 9.20 9.96
N ARG A 53 12.79 8.80 8.79
CA ARG A 53 14.14 9.18 8.30
C ARG A 53 14.17 10.50 7.54
N ASP A 54 13.03 10.97 7.03
CA ASP A 54 12.98 12.15 6.15
C ASP A 54 12.74 13.48 6.90
N GLU A 55 12.45 13.46 8.21
CA GLU A 55 12.23 14.69 9.00
C GLU A 55 13.49 15.23 9.71
N GLU A 56 14.63 14.53 9.66
CA GLU A 56 15.92 15.04 10.19
C GLU A 56 16.79 15.74 9.13
N SER A 57 16.24 16.04 7.95
CA SER A 57 16.97 16.76 6.90
C SER A 57 16.09 17.84 6.26
N SER A 58 15.66 18.83 7.05
CA SER A 58 15.22 20.15 6.57
C SER A 58 15.40 21.20 7.66
#